data_AF-A0A429X1R4-F1
#
_entry.id   AF-A0A429X1R4-F1
#
_cell.length_a   1.000
_cell.length_b   1.000
_cell.length_c   1.000
_cell.angle_alpha   90.00
_cell.angle_beta   90.00
_cell.angle_gamma   90.00
#
_symmetry.space_group_name_H-M   'P 1'
#
loop_
_entity.id
_entity.type
_entity.pdbx_description
1 polymer ?
#
loop_
_entity_poly.entity_id
_entity_poly.type
_entity_poly.pdbx_seq_one_letter_code
_entity_poly.pdbx_strand_id
1 'polypeptide(L)'
;MESKDKELAFPHLDKWQWKPNVVEAVQAMEREHGPLKVLVQKVDVHTCKNNGDISIHEFTAETIIKGKEVIVSDAFSVLWFIEWGIIRHWNSINLSEKFLNTKIGKIWLGYLIQECKPQYLVY
;
A
#
# COMPACT_ATOMS: atom_id res chain seq x y z
N MET A 1 -7.12 8.79 24.34
CA MET A 1 -7.71 7.46 24.03
C MET A 1 -7.57 7.12 22.54
N GLU A 2 -6.71 7.81 21.78
CA GLU A 2 -6.56 7.62 20.31
C GLU A 2 -5.47 6.61 19.93
N SER A 3 -4.53 6.30 20.81
CA SER A 3 -3.40 5.40 20.49
C SER A 3 -3.83 3.94 20.41
N LYS A 4 -4.77 3.51 21.23
CA LYS A 4 -5.18 2.09 21.32
C LYS A 4 -6.03 1.63 20.15
N ASP A 5 -6.86 2.51 19.57
CA ASP A 5 -7.70 2.14 18.43
C ASP A 5 -6.91 2.07 17.12
N LYS A 6 -5.82 2.86 17.00
CA LYS A 6 -4.87 2.75 15.88
C LYS A 6 -4.10 1.44 15.90
N GLU A 7 -3.65 0.99 17.07
CA GLU A 7 -2.93 -0.27 17.27
C GLU A 7 -3.79 -1.51 16.94
N LEU A 8 -5.09 -1.47 17.23
CA LEU A 8 -6.01 -2.60 16.98
C LEU A 8 -6.36 -2.79 15.51
N ALA A 9 -6.48 -1.71 14.74
CA ALA A 9 -6.81 -1.80 13.32
C ALA A 9 -5.59 -2.20 12.45
N PHE A 10 -4.38 -1.85 12.88
CA PHE A 10 -3.17 -2.00 12.05
C PHE A 10 -1.90 -2.29 12.88
N PRO A 11 -1.74 -3.51 13.45
CA PRO A 11 -0.67 -3.87 14.39
C PRO A 11 0.76 -3.88 13.79
N HIS A 12 0.93 -3.55 12.51
CA HIS A 12 2.23 -3.51 11.83
C HIS A 12 2.79 -2.08 11.64
N LEU A 13 2.08 -1.05 12.10
CA LEU A 13 2.40 0.37 11.86
C LEU A 13 3.73 0.85 12.45
N ASP A 14 4.26 0.23 13.52
CA ASP A 14 5.50 0.72 14.14
C ASP A 14 6.75 0.60 13.24
N LYS A 15 6.72 -0.29 12.23
CA LYS A 15 7.82 -0.38 11.24
C LYS A 15 7.75 0.72 10.19
N TRP A 16 6.58 1.34 10.04
CA TRP A 16 6.17 2.15 8.89
C TRP A 16 6.51 3.63 9.17
N GLN A 17 7.80 3.94 9.34
CA GLN A 17 8.27 5.31 9.62
C GLN A 17 8.25 6.22 8.39
N TRP A 18 7.74 7.43 8.57
CA TRP A 18 7.74 8.49 7.55
C TRP A 18 9.09 8.73 6.91
N LYS A 19 9.09 8.80 5.57
CA LYS A 19 10.26 9.16 4.77
C LYS A 19 10.08 10.49 4.05
N PRO A 20 11.17 11.27 3.87
CA PRO A 20 11.17 12.56 3.17
C PRO A 20 10.54 12.57 1.78
N ASN A 21 10.64 11.44 1.08
CA ASN A 21 10.11 11.29 -0.26
C ASN A 21 9.73 9.83 -0.56
N VAL A 22 8.94 9.67 -1.62
CA VAL A 22 8.41 8.40 -2.10
C VAL A 22 9.50 7.38 -2.44
N VAL A 23 10.64 7.83 -2.99
CA VAL A 23 11.73 6.93 -3.38
C VAL A 23 12.35 6.30 -2.13
N GLU A 24 12.66 7.11 -1.14
CA GLU A 24 13.20 6.65 0.14
C GLU A 24 12.22 5.75 0.91
N ALA A 25 10.92 6.04 0.81
CA ALA A 25 9.85 5.17 1.32
C ALA A 25 9.94 3.77 0.72
N VAL A 26 9.94 3.65 -0.62
CA VAL A 26 9.99 2.35 -1.30
C VAL A 26 11.32 1.63 -1.06
N GLN A 27 12.45 2.36 -1.02
CA GLN A 27 13.76 1.78 -0.71
C GLN A 27 13.86 1.26 0.73
N ALA A 28 13.15 1.88 1.69
CA ALA A 28 13.07 1.34 3.04
C ALA A 28 12.29 0.02 3.06
N MET A 29 11.15 -0.06 2.36
CA MET A 29 10.39 -1.32 2.22
C MET A 29 11.23 -2.44 1.59
N GLU A 30 11.96 -2.15 0.52
CA GLU A 30 12.83 -3.14 -0.13
C GLU A 30 13.90 -3.70 0.81
N ARG A 31 14.51 -2.84 1.64
CA ARG A 31 15.50 -3.28 2.63
C ARG A 31 14.89 -4.16 3.72
N GLU A 32 13.65 -3.90 4.10
CA GLU A 32 12.96 -4.62 5.19
C GLU A 32 12.31 -5.92 4.72
N HIS A 33 11.81 -5.98 3.49
CA HIS A 33 11.07 -7.12 2.95
C HIS A 33 11.88 -8.03 2.01
N GLY A 34 13.12 -7.65 1.71
CA GLY A 34 13.97 -8.36 0.76
C GLY A 34 13.44 -8.25 -0.68
N PRO A 35 13.78 -9.20 -1.56
CA PRO A 35 13.41 -9.11 -2.97
C PRO A 35 11.89 -9.05 -3.18
N LEU A 36 11.45 -8.18 -4.08
CA LEU A 36 10.05 -8.07 -4.49
C LEU A 36 9.56 -9.35 -5.17
N LYS A 37 8.50 -9.97 -4.64
CA LYS A 37 7.90 -11.21 -5.18
C LYS A 37 6.57 -10.97 -5.89
N VAL A 38 5.99 -9.79 -5.75
CA VAL A 38 4.70 -9.39 -6.33
C VAL A 38 4.94 -8.27 -7.33
N LEU A 39 4.80 -8.57 -8.63
CA LEU A 39 4.97 -7.59 -9.69
C LEU A 39 3.61 -7.05 -10.13
N VAL A 40 3.23 -5.89 -9.60
CA VAL A 40 1.99 -5.22 -9.99
C VAL A 40 2.10 -4.67 -11.41
N GLN A 41 1.19 -5.05 -12.29
CA GLN A 41 1.11 -4.62 -13.69
C GLN A 41 0.15 -3.43 -13.86
N LYS A 42 -1.01 -3.51 -13.23
CA LYS A 42 -2.08 -2.50 -13.31
C LYS A 42 -2.85 -2.46 -12.01
N VAL A 43 -3.37 -1.28 -11.66
CA VAL A 43 -4.22 -1.08 -10.49
C VAL A 43 -5.43 -0.28 -10.89
N ASP A 44 -6.62 -0.80 -10.63
CA ASP A 44 -7.88 -0.07 -10.76
C ASP A 44 -8.42 0.18 -9.34
N VAL A 45 -8.62 1.45 -8.98
CA VAL A 45 -9.22 1.84 -7.70
C VAL A 45 -10.71 2.07 -7.94
N HIS A 46 -11.57 1.33 -7.22
CA HIS A 46 -13.01 1.29 -7.47
C HIS A 46 -13.79 2.25 -6.58
N THR A 47 -13.38 2.38 -5.32
CA THR A 47 -14.10 3.20 -4.34
C THR A 47 -13.14 3.80 -3.32
N CYS A 48 -13.33 5.09 -3.01
CA CYS A 48 -12.79 5.68 -1.80
C CYS A 48 -13.93 5.74 -0.76
N LYS A 49 -13.96 4.82 0.20
CA LYS A 49 -14.93 4.86 1.30
C LYS A 49 -14.32 5.61 2.47
N ASN A 50 -15.01 6.63 2.97
CA ASN A 50 -14.65 7.25 4.24
C ASN A 50 -15.25 6.39 5.37
N ASN A 51 -14.39 5.86 6.23
CA ASN A 51 -14.79 5.22 7.47
C ASN A 51 -14.35 6.12 8.64
N GLY A 52 -15.28 6.97 9.12
CA GLY A 52 -14.93 8.09 9.99
C GLY A 52 -14.04 9.10 9.24
N ASP A 53 -12.92 9.48 9.86
CA ASP A 53 -11.93 10.41 9.30
C ASP A 53 -10.88 9.71 8.40
N ILE A 54 -11.02 8.40 8.16
CA ILE A 54 -10.07 7.61 7.39
C ILE A 54 -10.66 7.27 6.03
N SER A 55 -10.00 7.72 4.97
CA SER A 55 -10.30 7.30 3.59
C SER A 55 -9.64 5.94 3.29
N ILE A 56 -10.41 5.02 2.72
CA ILE A 56 -9.98 3.67 2.35
C ILE A 56 -10.16 3.50 0.84
N HIS A 57 -9.12 3.07 0.15
CA HIS A 57 -9.14 2.71 -1.27
C HIS A 57 -9.40 1.22 -1.44
N GLU A 58 -10.53 0.89 -2.05
CA GLU A 58 -10.80 -0.45 -2.58
C GLU A 58 -10.21 -0.54 -3.99
N PHE A 59 -9.40 -1.56 -4.25
CA PHE A 59 -8.69 -1.72 -5.51
C PHE A 59 -8.70 -3.15 -6.01
N THR A 60 -8.50 -3.28 -7.33
CA THR A 60 -8.08 -4.53 -7.96
C THR A 60 -6.73 -4.31 -8.64
N ALA A 61 -5.77 -5.18 -8.37
CA ALA A 61 -4.46 -5.19 -8.99
C ALA A 61 -4.28 -6.44 -9.84
N GLU A 62 -3.86 -6.23 -11.09
CA GLU A 62 -3.32 -7.29 -11.94
C GLU A 62 -1.85 -7.47 -11.56
N THR A 63 -1.47 -8.68 -11.15
CA THR A 63 -0.12 -8.95 -10.61
C THR A 63 0.48 -10.20 -11.23
N ILE A 64 1.82 -10.26 -11.25
CA ILE A 64 2.56 -11.49 -11.53
C ILE A 64 3.21 -11.93 -10.23
N ILE A 65 2.84 -13.13 -9.76
CA ILE A 65 3.38 -13.74 -8.54
C ILE A 65 3.94 -15.11 -8.93
N LYS A 66 5.24 -15.34 -8.68
CA LYS A 66 5.96 -16.56 -9.11
C LYS A 66 5.74 -16.93 -10.59
N GLY A 67 5.68 -15.92 -11.45
CA GLY A 67 5.48 -16.10 -12.90
C GLY A 67 4.06 -16.41 -13.34
N LYS A 68 3.07 -16.43 -12.43
CA LYS A 68 1.65 -16.59 -12.75
C LYS A 68 0.92 -15.26 -12.64
N GLU A 69 -0.01 -15.02 -13.55
CA GLU A 69 -0.94 -13.89 -13.45
C GLU A 69 -1.96 -14.16 -12.34
N VAL A 70 -2.09 -13.21 -11.42
CA VAL A 70 -2.99 -13.27 -10.27
C VAL A 70 -3.68 -11.92 -10.13
N ILE A 71 -5.01 -11.96 -10.04
CA ILE A 71 -5.83 -10.78 -9.74
C ILE A 71 -5.99 -10.69 -8.21
N VAL A 72 -5.56 -9.59 -7.63
CA VAL A 72 -5.69 -9.31 -6.20
C VAL A 72 -6.72 -8.19 -6.02
N SER A 73 -7.79 -8.46 -5.28
CA SER A 73 -8.77 -7.44 -4.88
C SER A 73 -8.71 -7.24 -3.37
N ASP A 74 -8.59 -5.99 -2.94
CA ASP A 74 -8.35 -5.66 -1.53
C ASP A 74 -8.62 -4.18 -1.26
N ALA A 75 -8.41 -3.77 -0.01
CA ALA A 75 -8.50 -2.38 0.40
C ALA A 75 -7.30 -1.94 1.23
N PHE A 76 -6.86 -0.68 1.08
CA PHE A 76 -5.83 -0.09 1.92
C PHE A 76 -6.25 1.31 2.41
N SER A 77 -5.72 1.69 3.56
CA SER A 77 -5.95 3.02 4.13
C SER A 77 -5.10 4.08 3.44
N VAL A 78 -5.70 5.22 3.10
CA VAL A 78 -4.96 6.40 2.62
C VAL A 78 -4.03 6.95 3.71
N LEU A 79 -4.30 6.66 4.99
CA LEU A 79 -3.38 7.00 6.08
C LEU A 79 -1.98 6.44 5.84
N TRP A 80 -1.85 5.22 5.31
CA TRP A 80 -0.54 4.62 5.03
C TRP A 80 0.27 5.44 4.02
N PHE A 81 -0.39 6.08 3.06
CA PHE A 81 0.30 6.97 2.12
C PHE A 81 0.85 8.21 2.81
N ILE A 82 0.15 8.71 3.83
CA ILE A 82 0.60 9.86 4.61
C ILE A 82 1.74 9.46 5.53
N GLU A 83 1.57 8.34 6.24
CA GLU A 83 2.55 7.83 7.19
C GLU A 83 3.88 7.47 6.53
N TRP A 84 3.88 7.02 5.26
CA TRP A 84 5.12 6.79 4.51
C TRP A 84 5.69 8.02 3.79
N GLY A 85 4.98 9.15 3.82
CA GLY A 85 5.38 10.36 3.10
C GLY A 85 5.17 10.27 1.58
N ILE A 86 4.27 9.39 1.13
CA ILE A 86 3.86 9.30 -0.28
C ILE A 86 2.98 10.50 -0.66
N ILE A 87 2.02 10.84 0.20
CA ILE A 87 1.25 12.08 0.10
C ILE A 87 1.42 12.88 1.39
N ARG A 88 1.34 14.21 1.30
CA ARG A 88 1.53 15.09 2.47
C ARG A 88 0.23 15.47 3.18
N HIS A 89 -0.90 15.39 2.48
CA HIS A 89 -2.20 15.85 2.98
C HIS A 89 -3.31 14.92 2.52
N TRP A 90 -4.34 14.76 3.35
CA TRP A 90 -5.55 13.98 3.05
C TRP A 90 -6.31 14.47 1.82
N ASN A 91 -6.27 15.77 1.50
CA ASN A 91 -6.90 16.32 0.30
C ASN A 91 -6.26 15.84 -1.03
N SER A 92 -5.20 15.03 -0.95
CA SER A 92 -4.48 14.48 -2.10
C SER A 92 -4.90 13.05 -2.46
N ILE A 93 -6.12 12.62 -2.13
CA ILE A 93 -6.66 11.28 -2.49
C ILE A 93 -6.47 10.98 -3.98
N ASN A 94 -6.80 11.92 -4.86
CA ASN A 94 -6.61 11.75 -6.31
C ASN A 94 -5.13 11.54 -6.71
N LEU A 95 -4.19 12.06 -5.92
CA LEU A 95 -2.75 11.81 -6.14
C LEU A 95 -2.35 10.41 -5.68
N SER A 96 -2.97 9.89 -4.61
CA SER A 96 -2.73 8.52 -4.15
C SER A 96 -3.18 7.47 -5.18
N GLU A 97 -4.31 7.69 -5.85
CA GLU A 97 -4.77 6.80 -6.93
C GLU A 97 -3.85 6.83 -8.14
N LYS A 98 -3.48 8.03 -8.60
CA LYS A 98 -2.54 8.20 -9.72
C LYS A 98 -1.19 7.60 -9.41
N PHE A 99 -0.74 7.72 -8.16
CA PHE A 99 0.53 7.16 -7.71
C PHE A 99 0.60 5.65 -7.92
N LEU A 100 -0.46 4.90 -7.60
CA LEU A 100 -0.49 3.43 -7.73
C LEU A 100 -0.16 2.93 -9.14
N ASN A 101 -0.47 3.71 -10.18
CA ASN A 101 -0.17 3.34 -11.56
C ASN A 101 1.19 3.83 -12.06
N THR A 102 1.95 4.57 -11.25
CA THR A 102 3.36 4.87 -11.54
C THR A 102 4.25 3.65 -11.32
N LYS A 103 5.44 3.62 -11.93
CA LYS A 103 6.41 2.53 -11.71
C LYS A 103 6.74 2.34 -10.23
N ILE A 104 6.95 3.43 -9.50
CA ILE A 104 7.30 3.39 -8.08
C ILE A 104 6.10 2.96 -7.22
N GLY A 105 4.88 3.42 -7.56
CA GLY A 105 3.67 3.00 -6.82
C GLY A 105 3.32 1.53 -7.00
N LYS A 106 3.57 0.96 -8.17
CA LYS A 106 3.43 -0.49 -8.40
C LYS A 106 4.42 -1.31 -7.55
N ILE A 107 5.65 -0.83 -7.41
CA ILE A 107 6.66 -1.46 -6.52
C ILE A 107 6.21 -1.36 -5.06
N TRP A 108 5.79 -0.16 -4.63
CA TRP A 108 5.27 0.06 -3.28
C TRP A 108 4.10 -0.88 -2.95
N LEU A 109 3.10 -0.95 -3.85
CA LEU A 109 1.93 -1.80 -3.66
C LEU A 109 2.31 -3.28 -3.68
N GLY A 110 3.31 -3.68 -4.48
CA GLY A 110 3.82 -5.04 -4.47
C GLY A 110 4.41 -5.43 -3.10
N TYR A 111 5.17 -4.55 -2.47
CA TYR A 111 5.66 -4.79 -1.10
C TYR A 111 4.52 -4.79 -0.07
N LEU A 112 3.54 -3.89 -0.20
CA LEU A 112 2.36 -3.86 0.67
C LEU A 112 1.59 -5.19 0.60
N ILE A 113 1.31 -5.70 -0.60
CA ILE A 113 0.63 -7.00 -0.79
C ILE A 113 1.49 -8.13 -0.20
N GLN A 114 2.82 -8.09 -0.39
CA GLN A 114 3.74 -9.08 0.14
C GLN A 114 3.74 -9.15 1.68
N GLU A 115 3.70 -8.01 2.39
CA GLU A 115 3.63 -8.01 3.86
C GLU A 115 2.21 -8.29 4.36
N CYS A 116 1.21 -7.57 3.85
CA CYS A 116 -0.13 -7.58 4.43
C CYS A 116 -0.97 -8.77 3.99
N LYS A 117 -0.68 -9.36 2.83
CA LYS A 117 -1.46 -10.47 2.25
C LYS A 117 -0.56 -11.64 1.81
N PRO A 118 0.20 -12.23 2.74
CA PRO A 118 1.15 -13.29 2.42
C PRO A 118 0.49 -14.55 1.85
N GLN A 119 -0.83 -14.74 2.02
CA GLN A 119 -1.58 -15.84 1.42
C GLN A 119 -1.48 -15.88 -0.11
N TYR A 120 -1.33 -14.73 -0.78
CA TYR A 120 -1.13 -14.69 -2.23
C TYR A 120 0.25 -15.20 -2.65
N LEU A 121 1.21 -15.28 -1.72
CA LEU A 121 2.58 -15.76 -1.99
C LEU A 121 2.72 -17.28 -1.85
N VAL A 122 1.72 -17.98 -1.32
CA VAL A 122 1.79 -19.43 -1.07
C VAL A 122 1.45 -20.25 -2.34
N TYR A 123 0.78 -19.64 -3.33
CA TYR A 123 0.38 -20.25 -4.61
C TYR A 123 1.53 -20.70 -5.54
#